data_AF-A0A7S3AV22-F1
#
_entry.id   AF-A0A7S3AV22-F1
#
_cell.length_a   1.000
_cell.length_b   1.000
_cell.length_c   1.000
_cell.angle_alpha   90.00
_cell.angle_beta   90.00
_cell.angle_gamma   90.00
#
_symmetry.space_group_name_H-M   'P 1'
#
loop_
_entity.id
_entity.type
_entity.pdbx_description
1 polymer ?
#
loop_
_entity_poly.entity_id
_entity_poly.type
_entity_poly.pdbx_seq_one_letter_code
_entity_poly.pdbx_strand_id
1 'polypeptide(L)'
;ATATRIAVVWIRTYPQCALRPPNRLASITPNRLALNPSARALHPRPCASDCASIAAAEAFYMTGWSTTRGQLQLIYEDACEVVDANKKDDARDDDGDGIADVDQIPTSQLIDRKIRVVAAAVKDPQRLSTALGGLYVGWISVQGVLRVRFARTINLAISCSQFVEYYVCKMLLPLLTPLLAAEFRAWLPVALKTTTKGVFVYFAWKLQEIVSAAQSGMRGGLMFSRGICNYLNKRGYKSFLGLSLEHEKTYLDEALGYGLAIAGFVVQWKWGFGIPFPFNVIMFPLDIFEWYIRWTITNDTAPAM
;
A
#
# COMPACT_ATOMS: atom_id res chain seq x y z
N ALA A 1 20.54 -12.44 -27.63
CA ALA A 1 20.80 -11.47 -28.72
C ALA A 1 19.83 -10.28 -28.75
N THR A 2 18.76 -10.26 -27.94
CA THR A 2 17.72 -9.21 -27.98
C THR A 2 17.89 -8.13 -26.90
N ALA A 3 18.61 -8.42 -25.80
CA ALA A 3 18.85 -7.46 -24.71
C ALA A 3 19.88 -6.37 -25.08
N THR A 4 20.84 -6.69 -25.96
CA THR A 4 21.93 -5.75 -26.34
C THR A 4 21.46 -4.65 -27.30
N ARG A 5 20.34 -4.84 -28.02
CA ARG A 5 19.81 -3.83 -28.95
C ARG A 5 19.02 -2.72 -28.26
N ILE A 6 18.48 -2.96 -27.07
CA ILE A 6 17.71 -1.95 -26.31
C ILE A 6 18.66 -0.94 -25.63
N ALA A 7 19.83 -1.39 -25.18
CA ALA A 7 20.85 -0.52 -24.58
C ALA A 7 21.45 0.49 -25.58
N VAL A 8 21.57 0.11 -26.87
CA VAL A 8 22.16 0.98 -27.91
C VAL A 8 21.20 2.10 -28.36
N VAL A 9 19.89 1.91 -28.23
CA VAL A 9 18.89 2.95 -28.57
C VAL A 9 18.86 4.05 -27.51
N TRP A 10 19.08 3.71 -26.23
CA TRP A 10 19.05 4.67 -25.13
C TRP A 10 20.24 5.64 -25.12
N ILE A 11 21.39 5.23 -25.68
CA ILE A 11 22.61 6.07 -25.76
C ILE A 11 22.54 7.11 -26.89
N ARG A 12 21.70 6.91 -27.92
CA ARG A 12 21.59 7.86 -29.04
C ARG A 12 20.66 9.05 -28.78
N THR A 13 19.83 9.02 -27.75
CA THR A 13 18.80 10.06 -27.51
C THR A 13 19.24 11.17 -26.55
N TYR A 14 20.41 11.04 -25.89
CA TYR A 14 20.93 12.03 -24.94
C TYR A 14 22.42 12.35 -25.18
N PRO A 15 22.76 13.28 -26.07
CA PRO A 15 24.16 13.62 -26.37
C PRO A 15 24.84 14.56 -25.35
N GLN A 16 24.20 14.89 -24.22
CA GLN A 16 24.67 15.94 -23.29
C GLN A 16 25.40 15.41 -22.04
N CYS A 17 25.75 14.13 -21.97
CA CYS A 17 26.42 13.54 -20.78
C CYS A 17 27.75 12.85 -21.08
N ALA A 18 28.45 13.27 -22.13
CA ALA A 18 29.82 12.82 -22.37
C ALA A 18 30.80 14.00 -22.23
N LEU A 19 31.76 13.82 -21.31
CA LEU A 19 33.08 14.47 -21.20
C LEU A 19 33.22 15.68 -20.26
N ARG A 20 33.67 15.41 -19.02
CA ARG A 20 34.80 16.14 -18.42
C ARG A 20 35.69 15.18 -17.60
N PRO A 21 37.03 15.25 -17.73
CA PRO A 21 37.97 14.31 -17.11
C PRO A 21 38.26 14.62 -15.63
N PRO A 22 38.86 13.66 -14.88
CA PRO A 22 39.15 13.81 -13.46
C PRO A 22 40.46 14.58 -13.28
N ASN A 23 40.49 15.57 -12.38
CA ASN A 23 41.67 15.97 -11.58
C ASN A 23 41.40 17.29 -10.83
N ARG A 24 41.13 17.19 -9.51
CA ARG A 24 41.86 17.93 -8.47
C ARG A 24 41.32 17.59 -7.09
N LEU A 25 42.16 16.91 -6.32
CA LEU A 25 42.14 16.90 -4.87
C LEU A 25 42.25 18.33 -4.35
N ALA A 26 41.31 18.75 -3.53
CA ALA A 26 41.49 19.85 -2.58
C ALA A 26 40.76 19.49 -1.29
N SER A 27 41.58 19.23 -0.28
CA SER A 27 41.26 19.03 1.13
C SER A 27 40.30 20.09 1.68
N ILE A 28 39.17 19.66 2.24
CA ILE A 28 38.40 20.45 3.21
C ILE A 28 38.08 19.54 4.39
N THR A 29 38.65 19.89 5.53
CA THR A 29 38.51 19.28 6.86
C THR A 29 37.06 19.23 7.35
N PRO A 30 36.70 18.26 8.23
CA PRO A 30 35.34 18.09 8.70
C PRO A 30 35.09 19.00 9.89
N ASN A 31 34.23 20.01 9.74
CA ASN A 31 33.70 20.73 10.89
C ASN A 31 32.22 20.39 11.09
N ARG A 32 31.97 19.76 12.24
CA ARG A 32 30.68 19.52 12.89
C ARG A 32 29.67 20.62 12.59
N LEU A 33 28.61 20.27 11.87
CA LEU A 33 27.33 20.96 11.95
C LEU A 33 26.33 19.94 12.50
N ALA A 34 26.00 20.17 13.77
CA ALA A 34 25.05 19.42 14.55
C ALA A 34 23.73 19.26 13.76
N LEU A 35 23.38 18.00 13.50
CA LEU A 35 22.04 17.59 13.13
C LEU A 35 21.07 18.09 14.21
N ASN A 36 20.29 19.11 13.85
CA ASN A 36 19.21 19.62 14.67
C ASN A 36 18.00 18.68 14.47
N PRO A 37 17.56 17.90 15.47
CA PRO A 37 16.49 16.91 15.31
C PRO A 37 15.07 17.54 15.33
N SER A 38 14.97 18.86 15.25
CA SER A 38 13.72 19.62 15.40
C SER A 38 12.89 19.76 14.12
N ALA A 39 13.32 19.21 12.98
CA ALA A 39 12.52 19.16 11.75
C ALA A 39 11.54 17.97 11.69
N ARG A 40 11.20 17.37 12.84
CA ARG A 40 10.08 16.42 12.98
C ARG A 40 8.78 17.20 13.18
N ALA A 41 8.44 18.09 12.24
CA ALA A 41 7.26 18.94 12.33
C ALA A 41 6.60 19.12 10.95
N LEU A 42 5.86 18.10 10.54
CA LEU A 42 4.46 18.19 10.11
C LEU A 42 4.03 16.75 9.77
N HIS A 43 3.58 15.99 10.77
CA HIS A 43 2.69 14.87 10.46
C HIS A 43 1.37 15.51 10.01
N PRO A 44 0.97 15.44 8.72
CA PRO A 44 -0.39 15.81 8.37
C PRO A 44 -1.32 14.92 9.19
N ARG A 45 -2.26 15.55 9.89
CA ARG A 45 -3.27 14.84 10.70
C ARG A 45 -3.93 13.75 9.85
N PRO A 46 -4.25 12.59 10.43
CA PRO A 46 -4.86 11.48 9.72
C PRO A 46 -6.32 11.85 9.42
N CYS A 47 -6.56 12.52 8.31
CA CYS A 47 -7.80 12.27 7.60
C CYS A 47 -7.70 10.81 7.16
N ALA A 48 -8.56 9.96 7.73
CA ALA A 48 -8.77 8.58 7.30
C ALA A 48 -8.86 8.60 5.78
N SER A 49 -7.79 8.15 5.14
CA SER A 49 -7.69 8.17 3.70
C SER A 49 -7.32 6.76 3.35
N ASP A 50 -8.36 5.93 3.35
CA ASP A 50 -8.39 4.55 2.86
C ASP A 50 -7.78 4.40 1.45
N CYS A 51 -7.37 5.48 0.80
CA CYS A 51 -6.63 5.50 -0.43
C CYS A 51 -5.37 4.63 -0.40
N ALA A 52 -4.66 4.53 0.73
CA ALA A 52 -3.48 3.68 0.84
C ALA A 52 -3.85 2.19 0.86
N SER A 53 -4.89 1.81 1.61
CA SER A 53 -5.39 0.44 1.67
C SER A 53 -6.09 0.01 0.37
N ILE A 54 -6.87 0.91 -0.25
CA ILE A 54 -7.48 0.71 -1.58
C ILE A 54 -6.40 0.53 -2.65
N ALA A 55 -5.38 1.40 -2.68
CA ALA A 55 -4.29 1.28 -3.64
C ALA A 55 -3.46 0.01 -3.41
N ALA A 56 -3.26 -0.40 -2.15
CA ALA A 56 -2.59 -1.65 -1.82
C ALA A 56 -3.41 -2.87 -2.28
N ALA A 57 -4.71 -2.88 -2.00
CA ALA A 57 -5.62 -3.94 -2.43
C ALA A 57 -5.69 -4.04 -3.96
N GLU A 58 -5.72 -2.92 -4.66
CA GLU A 58 -5.68 -2.90 -6.12
C GLU A 58 -4.34 -3.35 -6.69
N ALA A 59 -3.23 -2.88 -6.13
CA ALA A 59 -1.91 -3.33 -6.52
C ALA A 59 -1.83 -4.85 -6.36
N PHE A 60 -2.26 -5.38 -5.22
CA PHE A 60 -2.28 -6.81 -4.94
C PHE A 60 -3.15 -7.60 -5.92
N TYR A 61 -4.32 -7.07 -6.25
CA TYR A 61 -5.20 -7.68 -7.25
C TYR A 61 -4.53 -7.76 -8.63
N MET A 62 -3.86 -6.69 -9.05
CA MET A 62 -3.20 -6.61 -10.36
C MET A 62 -1.91 -7.42 -10.44
N THR A 63 -1.15 -7.53 -9.35
CA THR A 63 0.20 -8.10 -9.38
C THR A 63 0.29 -9.53 -8.90
N GLY A 64 -0.64 -10.01 -8.06
CA GLY A 64 -0.39 -11.25 -7.33
C GLY A 64 -1.59 -12.07 -6.87
N TRP A 65 -2.82 -11.56 -6.89
CA TRP A 65 -3.96 -12.26 -6.26
C TRP A 65 -4.16 -13.71 -6.72
N SER A 66 -4.10 -13.98 -8.02
CA SER A 66 -4.29 -15.34 -8.55
C SER A 66 -3.21 -16.31 -8.06
N THR A 67 -1.95 -15.86 -8.05
CA THR A 67 -0.79 -16.64 -7.59
C THR A 67 -0.79 -16.81 -6.08
N THR A 68 -1.02 -15.73 -5.33
CA THR A 68 -1.05 -15.73 -3.86
C THR A 68 -2.20 -16.57 -3.34
N ARG A 69 -3.38 -16.55 -3.98
CA ARG A 69 -4.50 -17.42 -3.60
C ARG A 69 -4.12 -18.90 -3.71
N GLY A 70 -3.46 -19.29 -4.79
CA GLY A 70 -2.95 -20.66 -4.95
C GLY A 70 -1.96 -21.02 -3.84
N GLN A 71 -0.96 -20.16 -3.61
CA GLN A 71 0.06 -20.37 -2.56
C GLN A 71 -0.54 -20.43 -1.15
N LEU A 72 -1.55 -19.60 -0.87
CA LEU A 72 -2.24 -19.58 0.42
C LEU A 72 -3.03 -20.87 0.65
N GLN A 73 -3.66 -21.40 -0.39
CA GLN A 73 -4.36 -22.69 -0.31
C GLN A 73 -3.37 -23.82 0.01
N LEU A 74 -2.19 -23.81 -0.61
CA LEU A 74 -1.14 -24.79 -0.30
C LEU A 74 -0.67 -24.70 1.16
N ILE A 75 -0.41 -23.49 1.64
CA ILE A 75 -0.02 -23.26 3.04
C ILE A 75 -1.14 -23.70 4.00
N TYR A 76 -2.40 -23.47 3.64
CA TYR A 76 -3.54 -23.89 4.45
C TYR A 76 -3.68 -25.41 4.53
N GLU A 77 -3.49 -26.11 3.41
CA GLU A 77 -3.49 -27.58 3.36
C GLU A 77 -2.37 -28.13 4.26
N ASP A 78 -1.13 -27.63 4.10
CA ASP A 78 0.01 -28.03 4.94
C ASP A 78 -0.22 -27.69 6.43
N ALA A 79 -0.84 -26.55 6.73
CA ALA A 79 -1.16 -26.14 8.10
C ALA A 79 -2.20 -27.05 8.75
N CYS A 80 -3.21 -27.51 8.00
CA CYS A 80 -4.19 -28.48 8.51
C CYS A 80 -3.50 -29.80 8.89
N GLU A 81 -2.60 -30.29 8.04
CA GLU A 81 -1.84 -31.52 8.32
C GLU A 81 -0.98 -31.38 9.57
N VAL A 82 -0.32 -30.23 9.75
CA VAL A 82 0.46 -29.92 10.95
C VAL A 82 -0.41 -29.85 12.19
N VAL A 83 -1.61 -29.24 12.12
CA VAL A 83 -2.53 -29.17 13.26
C VAL A 83 -3.03 -30.56 13.66
N ASP A 84 -3.34 -31.42 12.68
CA ASP A 84 -3.78 -32.78 12.95
C ASP A 84 -2.66 -33.65 13.52
N ALA A 85 -1.41 -33.45 13.07
CA ALA A 85 -0.24 -34.09 13.66
C ALA A 85 0.03 -33.59 15.09
N ASN A 86 -0.11 -32.28 15.33
CA ASN A 86 0.07 -31.69 16.66
C ASN A 86 -0.97 -32.20 17.65
N LYS A 87 -2.25 -32.34 17.25
CA LYS A 87 -3.28 -32.94 18.12
C LYS A 87 -2.98 -34.39 18.49
N LYS A 88 -2.36 -35.15 17.57
CA LYS A 88 -1.96 -36.55 17.83
C LYS A 88 -0.75 -36.62 18.77
N ASP A 89 0.19 -35.69 18.65
CA ASP A 89 1.34 -35.61 19.57
C ASP A 89 0.93 -35.10 20.96
N ASP A 90 -0.01 -34.14 21.04
CA ASP A 90 -0.55 -33.61 22.29
C ASP A 90 -1.36 -34.66 23.09
N ALA A 91 -1.87 -35.70 22.44
CA ALA A 91 -2.61 -36.79 23.07
C ALA A 91 -1.71 -37.99 23.46
N ARG A 92 -0.41 -37.87 23.23
CA ARG A 92 0.55 -38.95 23.44
C ARG A 92 1.06 -38.92 24.88
N ASP A 93 0.88 -40.06 25.55
CA ASP A 93 1.34 -40.37 26.89
C ASP A 93 2.25 -41.60 26.75
N ASP A 94 3.54 -41.36 26.57
CA ASP A 94 4.53 -42.42 26.27
C ASP A 94 5.03 -43.11 27.57
N ASP A 95 4.81 -42.51 28.75
CA ASP A 95 5.21 -43.07 30.05
C ASP A 95 4.07 -43.73 30.85
N GLY A 96 2.82 -43.56 30.38
CA GLY A 96 1.63 -44.22 30.90
C GLY A 96 1.19 -43.70 32.26
N ASP A 97 1.58 -42.47 32.62
CA ASP A 97 1.27 -41.87 33.91
C ASP A 97 -0.10 -41.18 33.96
N GLY A 98 -0.81 -41.14 32.81
CA GLY A 98 -2.14 -40.56 32.66
C GLY A 98 -2.13 -39.05 32.40
N ILE A 99 -0.97 -38.42 32.23
CA ILE A 99 -0.78 -37.01 31.90
C ILE A 99 0.00 -36.92 30.59
N ALA A 100 -0.48 -36.13 29.62
CA ALA A 100 0.22 -36.00 28.34
C ALA A 100 1.66 -35.47 28.52
N ASP A 101 2.62 -36.06 27.81
CA ASP A 101 4.05 -35.68 27.92
C ASP A 101 4.28 -34.17 27.69
N VAL A 102 3.43 -33.55 26.86
CA VAL A 102 3.51 -32.14 26.48
C VAL A 102 3.37 -31.21 27.69
N ASP A 103 2.65 -31.63 28.74
CA ASP A 103 2.46 -30.84 29.96
C ASP A 103 3.60 -31.01 30.98
N GLN A 104 4.47 -32.00 30.77
CA GLN A 104 5.55 -32.35 31.71
C GLN A 104 6.93 -31.82 31.29
N ILE A 105 7.10 -31.49 30.00
CA ILE A 105 8.39 -31.10 29.42
C ILE A 105 8.69 -29.61 29.67
N PRO A 106 9.96 -29.23 29.97
CA PRO A 106 10.35 -27.84 30.09
C PRO A 106 10.20 -27.06 28.77
N THR A 107 9.83 -25.77 28.85
CA THR A 107 9.45 -24.91 27.70
C THR A 107 10.48 -24.85 26.56
N SER A 108 11.77 -24.98 26.86
CA SER A 108 12.83 -25.00 25.83
C SER A 108 12.83 -26.28 24.99
N GLN A 109 12.56 -27.43 25.60
CA GLN A 109 12.50 -28.72 24.90
C GLN A 109 11.17 -28.91 24.16
N LEU A 110 10.10 -28.23 24.61
CA LEU A 110 8.82 -28.19 23.90
C LEU A 110 8.93 -27.56 22.52
N ILE A 111 9.75 -26.52 22.36
CA ILE A 111 9.97 -25.89 21.05
C ILE A 111 10.60 -26.89 20.07
N ASP A 112 11.64 -27.60 20.49
CA ASP A 112 12.30 -28.61 19.66
C ASP A 112 11.39 -29.79 19.30
N ARG A 113 10.52 -30.23 20.23
CA ARG A 113 9.51 -31.27 19.97
C ARG A 113 8.50 -30.78 18.93
N LYS A 114 7.96 -29.57 19.09
CA LYS A 114 7.00 -28.99 18.14
C LYS A 114 7.61 -28.76 16.76
N ILE A 115 8.85 -28.26 16.68
CA ILE A 115 9.56 -28.13 15.40
C ILE A 115 9.72 -29.51 14.73
N ARG A 116 10.02 -30.56 15.50
CA ARG A 116 10.09 -31.93 14.96
C ARG A 116 8.74 -32.44 14.47
N VAL A 117 7.65 -32.18 15.19
CA VAL A 117 6.29 -32.56 14.76
C VAL A 117 5.91 -31.82 13.48
N VAL A 118 6.21 -30.52 13.38
CA VAL A 118 6.00 -29.73 12.16
C VAL A 118 6.84 -30.29 11.00
N ALA A 119 8.12 -30.55 11.22
CA ALA A 119 9.02 -31.08 10.20
C ALA A 119 8.63 -32.49 9.73
N ALA A 120 8.06 -33.31 10.62
CA ALA A 120 7.57 -34.65 10.29
C ALA A 120 6.19 -34.61 9.59
N ALA A 121 5.35 -33.63 9.89
CA ALA A 121 4.03 -33.46 9.30
C ALA A 121 4.08 -32.86 7.89
N VAL A 122 5.05 -31.97 7.62
CA VAL A 122 5.21 -31.35 6.30
C VAL A 122 5.81 -32.35 5.31
N LYS A 123 5.00 -32.80 4.35
CA LYS A 123 5.41 -33.78 3.32
C LYS A 123 6.45 -33.25 2.33
N ASP A 124 6.37 -31.96 1.98
CA ASP A 124 7.29 -31.32 1.02
C ASP A 124 7.76 -29.95 1.52
N PRO A 125 8.94 -29.86 2.16
CA PRO A 125 9.46 -28.60 2.68
C PRO A 125 9.84 -27.61 1.57
N GLN A 126 10.18 -28.10 0.38
CA GLN A 126 10.58 -27.25 -0.75
C GLN A 126 9.36 -26.53 -1.33
N ARG A 127 8.21 -27.22 -1.40
CA ARG A 127 6.93 -26.63 -1.82
C ARG A 127 6.46 -25.56 -0.84
N LEU A 128 6.52 -25.83 0.47
CA LEU A 128 6.15 -24.86 1.51
C LEU A 128 7.05 -23.62 1.45
N SER A 129 8.37 -23.81 1.35
CA SER A 129 9.33 -22.71 1.21
C SER A 129 9.07 -21.87 -0.04
N THR A 130 8.77 -22.51 -1.17
CA THR A 130 8.43 -21.82 -2.43
C THR A 130 7.13 -21.03 -2.31
N ALA A 131 6.11 -21.59 -1.64
CA ALA A 131 4.84 -20.90 -1.41
C ALA A 131 5.00 -19.67 -0.50
N LEU A 132 5.77 -19.81 0.58
CA LEU A 132 6.11 -18.69 1.48
C LEU A 132 6.94 -17.61 0.77
N GLY A 133 7.93 -18.02 -0.03
CA GLY A 133 8.73 -17.11 -0.85
C GLY A 133 7.89 -16.33 -1.84
N GLY A 134 6.92 -16.99 -2.49
CA GLY A 134 5.97 -16.34 -3.37
C GLY A 134 5.05 -15.33 -2.66
N LEU A 135 4.59 -15.65 -1.45
CA LEU A 135 3.80 -14.73 -0.63
C LEU A 135 4.61 -13.49 -0.23
N TYR A 136 5.89 -13.67 0.13
CA TYR A 136 6.80 -12.57 0.43
C TYR A 136 7.10 -11.70 -0.80
N VAL A 137 7.35 -12.30 -1.97
CA VAL A 137 7.53 -11.55 -3.22
C VAL A 137 6.26 -10.77 -3.58
N GLY A 138 5.08 -11.36 -3.37
CA GLY A 138 3.79 -10.68 -3.51
C GLY A 138 3.70 -9.44 -2.62
N TRP A 139 4.08 -9.56 -1.34
CA TRP A 139 4.14 -8.44 -0.40
C TRP A 139 5.08 -7.31 -0.87
N ILE A 140 6.32 -7.65 -1.25
CA ILE A 140 7.30 -6.67 -1.72
C ILE A 140 6.85 -5.97 -3.01
N SER A 141 6.19 -6.70 -3.91
CA SER A 141 5.62 -6.15 -5.14
C SER A 141 4.58 -5.07 -4.84
N VAL A 142 3.65 -5.32 -3.90
CA VAL A 142 2.64 -4.34 -3.48
C VAL A 142 3.29 -3.08 -2.89
N GLN A 143 4.29 -3.25 -2.01
CA GLN A 143 5.04 -2.12 -1.43
C GLN A 143 5.74 -1.30 -2.52
N GLY A 144 6.35 -1.95 -3.52
CA GLY A 144 7.00 -1.29 -4.66
C GLY A 144 6.02 -0.46 -5.49
N VAL A 145 4.88 -1.04 -5.88
CA VAL A 145 3.83 -0.34 -6.65
C VAL A 145 3.31 0.88 -5.90
N LEU A 146 3.07 0.74 -4.60
CA LEU A 146 2.54 1.81 -3.77
C LEU A 146 3.54 2.98 -3.67
N ARG A 147 4.84 2.71 -3.51
CA ARG A 147 5.90 3.73 -3.55
C ARG A 147 5.99 4.43 -4.90
N VAL A 148 5.94 3.69 -6.00
CA VAL A 148 5.99 4.27 -7.35
C VAL A 148 4.79 5.20 -7.57
N ARG A 149 3.59 4.81 -7.12
CA ARG A 149 2.39 5.65 -7.18
C ARG A 149 2.55 6.94 -6.38
N PHE A 150 2.99 6.86 -5.13
CA PHE A 150 3.23 8.05 -4.30
C PHE A 150 4.31 8.97 -4.88
N ALA A 151 5.43 8.41 -5.34
CA ALA A 151 6.50 9.17 -5.96
C ALA A 151 6.03 9.88 -7.25
N ARG A 152 5.21 9.22 -8.07
CA ARG A 152 4.65 9.81 -9.28
C ARG A 152 3.73 11.00 -8.96
N THR A 153 2.87 10.88 -7.95
CA THR A 153 1.98 11.99 -7.53
C THR A 153 2.77 13.17 -7.01
N ILE A 154 3.81 12.94 -6.19
CA ILE A 154 4.71 13.99 -5.69
C ILE A 154 5.44 14.68 -6.84
N ASN A 155 6.01 13.91 -7.77
CA ASN A 155 6.76 14.47 -8.89
C ASN A 155 5.86 15.31 -9.81
N LEU A 156 4.62 14.86 -10.05
CA LEU A 156 3.63 15.65 -10.80
C LEU A 156 3.34 16.97 -10.08
N ALA A 157 3.11 16.94 -8.76
CA ALA A 157 2.85 18.13 -7.96
C ALA A 157 4.02 19.13 -7.97
N ILE A 158 5.26 18.64 -7.80
CA ILE A 158 6.47 19.47 -7.85
C ILE A 158 6.66 20.08 -9.25
N SER A 159 6.40 19.33 -10.30
CA SER A 159 6.50 19.85 -11.68
C SER A 159 5.49 20.97 -11.92
N CYS A 160 4.26 20.81 -11.42
CA CYS A 160 3.24 21.87 -11.48
C CYS A 160 3.62 23.10 -10.64
N SER A 161 4.21 22.91 -9.45
CA SER A 161 4.58 24.04 -8.58
C SER A 161 5.63 24.94 -9.22
N GLN A 162 6.59 24.37 -9.97
CA GLN A 162 7.66 25.12 -10.62
C GLN A 162 7.13 26.20 -11.58
N PHE A 163 6.01 25.94 -12.27
CA PHE A 163 5.38 26.94 -13.16
C PHE A 163 4.76 28.11 -12.39
N VAL A 164 4.33 27.88 -11.15
CA VAL A 164 3.63 28.89 -10.33
C VAL A 164 4.58 29.61 -9.38
N GLU A 165 5.70 28.99 -9.00
CA GLU A 165 6.72 29.54 -8.11
C GLU A 165 7.23 30.92 -8.55
N TYR A 166 7.42 31.15 -9.85
CA TYR A 166 7.85 32.45 -10.36
C TYR A 166 6.82 33.55 -10.08
N TYR A 167 5.55 33.28 -10.35
CA TYR A 167 4.47 34.24 -10.11
C TYR A 167 4.27 34.53 -8.62
N VAL A 168 4.36 33.50 -7.77
CA VAL A 168 4.26 33.65 -6.32
C VAL A 168 5.41 34.51 -5.79
N CYS A 169 6.66 34.24 -6.21
CA CYS A 169 7.80 35.07 -5.80
C CYS A 169 7.64 36.52 -6.31
N LYS A 170 7.17 36.73 -7.53
CA LYS A 170 6.98 38.08 -8.07
C LYS A 170 5.93 38.88 -7.29
N MET A 171 4.86 38.24 -6.81
CA MET A 171 3.76 38.94 -6.10
C MET A 171 3.96 39.03 -4.58
N LEU A 172 4.37 37.95 -3.91
CA LEU A 172 4.46 37.91 -2.44
C LEU A 172 5.74 38.53 -1.89
N LEU A 173 6.86 38.46 -2.63
CA LEU A 173 8.15 38.96 -2.16
C LEU A 173 8.14 40.47 -1.86
N PRO A 174 7.63 41.37 -2.74
CA PRO A 174 7.56 42.80 -2.42
C PRO A 174 6.60 43.11 -1.26
N LEU A 175 5.56 42.29 -1.07
CA LEU A 175 4.57 42.46 0.01
C LEU A 175 5.17 42.09 1.38
N LEU A 176 5.97 41.03 1.45
CA LEU A 176 6.50 40.48 2.71
C LEU A 176 7.83 41.10 3.15
N THR A 177 8.61 41.65 2.23
CA THR A 177 9.91 42.28 2.52
C THR A 177 9.85 43.41 3.57
N PRO A 178 8.87 44.34 3.55
CA PRO A 178 8.79 45.40 4.56
C PRO A 178 8.32 44.91 5.93
N LEU A 179 7.66 43.75 6.01
CA LEU A 179 7.09 43.22 7.25
C LEU A 179 8.08 42.40 8.08
N LEU A 180 9.20 41.97 7.49
CA LEU A 180 10.20 41.12 8.13
C LEU A 180 11.51 41.87 8.44
N ALA A 181 12.11 41.49 9.58
CA ALA A 181 13.45 41.92 9.97
C ALA A 181 14.49 41.51 8.91
N ALA A 182 15.55 42.30 8.79
CA ALA A 182 16.57 42.14 7.74
C ALA A 182 17.20 40.73 7.71
N GLU A 183 17.34 40.10 8.87
CA GLU A 183 17.94 38.77 9.05
C GLU A 183 17.14 37.65 8.36
N PHE A 184 15.81 37.77 8.28
CA PHE A 184 14.94 36.73 7.70
C PHE A 184 14.68 36.90 6.20
N ARG A 185 15.08 38.03 5.60
CA ARG A 185 14.83 38.32 4.18
C ARG A 185 15.52 37.33 3.23
N ALA A 186 16.66 36.78 3.64
CA ALA A 186 17.38 35.76 2.87
C ALA A 186 16.62 34.42 2.79
N TRP A 187 15.83 34.08 3.80
CA TRP A 187 15.04 32.85 3.86
C TRP A 187 13.69 32.97 3.16
N LEU A 188 13.21 34.19 2.91
CA LEU A 188 11.92 34.46 2.28
C LEU A 188 11.69 33.73 0.93
N PRO A 189 12.62 33.77 -0.05
CA PRO A 189 12.42 33.04 -1.30
C PRO A 189 12.43 31.52 -1.11
N VAL A 190 13.19 31.00 -0.13
CA VAL A 190 13.22 29.56 0.19
C VAL A 190 11.89 29.13 0.81
N ALA A 191 11.37 29.93 1.75
CA ALA A 191 10.08 29.69 2.40
C ALA A 191 8.95 29.70 1.37
N LEU A 192 8.85 30.75 0.54
CA LEU A 192 7.80 30.85 -0.48
C LEU A 192 7.80 29.69 -1.46
N LYS A 193 8.97 29.27 -1.95
CA LYS A 193 9.09 28.10 -2.84
C LYS A 193 8.67 26.81 -2.15
N THR A 194 9.11 26.61 -0.90
CA THR A 194 8.74 25.42 -0.11
C THR A 194 7.25 25.37 0.20
N THR A 195 6.65 26.50 0.59
CA THR A 195 5.21 26.60 0.84
C THR A 195 4.40 26.36 -0.44
N THR A 196 4.83 26.93 -1.57
CA THR A 196 4.17 26.69 -2.87
C THR A 196 4.18 25.20 -3.21
N LYS A 197 5.33 24.53 -3.09
CA LYS A 197 5.44 23.07 -3.29
C LYS A 197 4.51 22.29 -2.36
N GLY A 198 4.49 22.64 -1.07
CA GLY A 198 3.62 22.01 -0.08
C GLY A 198 2.13 22.14 -0.42
N VAL A 199 1.70 23.30 -0.91
CA VAL A 199 0.32 23.54 -1.35
C VAL A 199 -0.04 22.69 -2.56
N PHE A 200 0.83 22.63 -3.58
CA PHE A 200 0.61 21.78 -4.76
C PHE A 200 0.56 20.30 -4.42
N VAL A 201 1.45 19.86 -3.53
CA VAL A 201 1.44 18.52 -2.95
C VAL A 201 0.09 18.25 -2.27
N TYR A 202 -0.37 19.13 -1.39
CA TYR A 202 -1.68 18.98 -0.75
C TYR A 202 -2.84 18.83 -1.75
N PHE A 203 -2.88 19.67 -2.79
CA PHE A 203 -3.90 19.57 -3.83
C PHE A 203 -3.82 18.26 -4.63
N ALA A 204 -2.61 17.82 -4.98
CA ALA A 204 -2.42 16.56 -5.71
C ALA A 204 -2.90 15.35 -4.88
N TRP A 205 -2.65 15.36 -3.56
CA TRP A 205 -3.18 14.33 -2.66
C TRP A 205 -4.71 14.37 -2.59
N LYS A 206 -5.32 15.55 -2.53
CA LYS A 206 -6.80 15.66 -2.56
C LYS A 206 -7.40 15.19 -3.88
N LEU A 207 -6.76 15.46 -5.00
CA LEU A 207 -7.21 14.93 -6.29
C LEU A 207 -7.08 13.41 -6.35
N GLN A 208 -5.98 12.85 -5.84
CA GLN A 208 -5.75 11.41 -5.78
C GLN A 208 -6.81 10.72 -4.89
N GLU A 209 -7.19 11.35 -3.78
CA GLU A 209 -8.23 10.84 -2.87
C GLU A 209 -9.58 10.70 -3.58
N ILE A 210 -9.95 11.69 -4.38
CA ILE A 210 -11.19 11.66 -5.17
C ILE A 210 -11.18 10.52 -6.19
N VAL A 211 -10.06 10.34 -6.91
CA VAL A 211 -9.91 9.27 -7.91
C VAL A 211 -10.00 7.89 -7.24
N SER A 212 -9.30 7.70 -6.12
CA SER A 212 -9.32 6.45 -5.36
C SER A 212 -10.73 6.13 -4.82
N ALA A 213 -11.45 7.13 -4.32
CA ALA A 213 -12.82 6.94 -3.85
C ALA A 213 -13.78 6.57 -4.99
N ALA A 214 -13.70 7.28 -6.13
CA ALA A 214 -14.50 6.96 -7.31
C ALA A 214 -14.24 5.52 -7.79
N GLN A 215 -12.98 5.11 -7.85
CA GLN A 215 -12.60 3.79 -8.30
C GLN A 215 -13.02 2.67 -7.32
N SER A 216 -12.88 2.91 -6.02
CA SER A 216 -13.36 1.99 -4.99
C SER A 216 -14.88 1.84 -5.04
N GLY A 217 -15.61 2.95 -5.19
CA GLY A 217 -17.06 2.97 -5.36
C GLY A 217 -17.51 2.18 -6.59
N MET A 218 -16.85 2.35 -7.75
CA MET A 218 -17.15 1.58 -8.96
C MET A 218 -16.94 0.08 -8.75
N ARG A 219 -15.82 -0.33 -8.13
CA ARG A 219 -15.55 -1.75 -7.87
C ARG A 219 -16.50 -2.37 -6.86
N GLY A 220 -16.73 -1.69 -5.74
CA GLY A 220 -17.67 -2.13 -4.71
C GLY A 220 -19.09 -2.25 -5.26
N GLY A 221 -19.53 -1.26 -6.06
CA GLY A 221 -20.83 -1.26 -6.72
C GLY A 221 -21.01 -2.45 -7.66
N LEU A 222 -20.04 -2.74 -8.51
CA LEU A 222 -20.07 -3.90 -9.41
C LEU A 222 -20.01 -5.22 -8.64
N MET A 223 -19.18 -5.35 -7.60
CA MET A 223 -19.15 -6.58 -6.80
C MET A 223 -20.48 -6.83 -6.09
N PHE A 224 -21.11 -5.78 -5.58
CA PHE A 224 -22.41 -5.87 -4.92
C PHE A 224 -23.54 -6.22 -5.89
N SER A 225 -23.63 -5.54 -7.05
CA SER A 225 -24.66 -5.85 -8.04
C SER A 225 -24.54 -7.29 -8.53
N ARG A 226 -23.32 -7.73 -8.83
CA ARG A 226 -23.06 -9.11 -9.25
C ARG A 226 -23.38 -10.14 -8.15
N GLY A 227 -23.04 -9.82 -6.90
CA GLY A 227 -23.36 -10.65 -5.74
C GLY A 227 -24.87 -10.82 -5.54
N ILE A 228 -25.63 -9.74 -5.67
CA ILE A 228 -27.10 -9.77 -5.62
C ILE A 228 -27.67 -10.61 -6.76
N CYS A 229 -27.21 -10.40 -7.99
CA CYS A 229 -27.68 -11.17 -9.14
C CYS A 229 -27.43 -12.67 -8.96
N ASN A 230 -26.24 -13.04 -8.48
CA ASN A 230 -25.90 -14.43 -8.18
C ASN A 230 -26.74 -15.02 -7.04
N TYR A 231 -27.02 -14.22 -6.00
CA TYR A 231 -27.86 -14.65 -4.88
C TYR A 231 -29.32 -14.89 -5.31
N LEU A 232 -29.87 -13.99 -6.14
CA LEU A 232 -31.23 -14.11 -6.67
C LEU A 232 -31.36 -15.30 -7.62
N ASN A 233 -30.35 -15.53 -8.49
CA ASN A 233 -30.31 -16.66 -9.40
C ASN A 233 -30.28 -18.00 -8.63
N LYS A 234 -29.49 -18.08 -7.54
CA LYS A 234 -29.47 -19.27 -6.66
C LYS A 234 -30.82 -19.55 -5.98
N ARG A 235 -31.68 -18.55 -5.78
CA ARG A 235 -33.03 -18.70 -5.22
C ARG A 235 -34.12 -18.97 -6.27
N GLY A 236 -33.75 -19.12 -7.55
CA GLY A 236 -34.68 -19.46 -8.63
C GLY A 236 -35.39 -18.27 -9.27
N TYR A 237 -35.08 -17.04 -8.86
CA TYR A 237 -35.57 -15.84 -9.55
C TYR A 237 -34.72 -15.62 -10.81
N LYS A 238 -35.21 -16.05 -11.97
CA LYS A 238 -34.56 -15.85 -13.28
C LYS A 238 -34.82 -14.48 -13.89
N SER A 239 -35.80 -13.75 -13.36
CA SER A 239 -36.13 -12.39 -13.76
C SER A 239 -36.42 -11.53 -12.53
N PHE A 240 -35.87 -10.33 -12.53
CA PHE A 240 -36.22 -9.28 -11.57
C PHE A 240 -36.71 -8.10 -12.39
N LEU A 241 -37.94 -7.65 -12.12
CA LEU A 241 -38.53 -6.48 -12.80
C LEU A 241 -38.67 -6.64 -14.34
N GLY A 242 -38.88 -7.87 -14.83
CA GLY A 242 -39.09 -8.15 -16.26
C GLY A 242 -37.80 -8.25 -17.09
N LEU A 243 -36.63 -8.12 -16.48
CA LEU A 243 -35.32 -8.25 -17.13
C LEU A 243 -34.63 -9.54 -16.70
N SER A 244 -33.95 -10.21 -17.65
CA SER A 244 -33.22 -11.45 -17.41
C SER A 244 -32.01 -11.19 -16.49
N LEU A 245 -31.82 -12.05 -15.49
CA LEU A 245 -30.76 -11.96 -14.48
C LEU A 245 -29.44 -12.63 -14.92
N GLU A 246 -29.35 -13.13 -16.16
CA GLU A 246 -28.13 -13.71 -16.71
C GLU A 246 -27.08 -12.63 -16.99
N HIS A 247 -25.95 -12.72 -16.28
CA HIS A 247 -24.76 -11.83 -16.41
C HIS A 247 -24.25 -11.68 -17.85
N GLU A 248 -24.49 -12.66 -18.72
CA GLU A 248 -23.95 -12.66 -20.08
C GLU A 248 -24.86 -12.01 -21.12
N LYS A 249 -26.13 -11.70 -20.77
CA LYS A 249 -27.12 -11.23 -21.75
C LYS A 249 -27.74 -9.86 -21.45
N THR A 250 -27.57 -9.30 -20.26
CA THR A 250 -28.30 -8.07 -19.89
C THR A 250 -27.45 -7.14 -19.02
N TYR A 251 -27.28 -5.88 -19.46
CA TYR A 251 -26.54 -4.78 -18.81
C TYR A 251 -27.13 -4.28 -17.46
N LEU A 252 -28.00 -5.07 -16.83
CA LEU A 252 -28.74 -4.65 -15.63
C LEU A 252 -27.84 -4.64 -14.39
N ASP A 253 -26.96 -5.64 -14.27
CA ASP A 253 -25.96 -5.72 -13.22
C ASP A 253 -24.93 -4.58 -13.32
N GLU A 254 -24.58 -4.16 -14.53
CA GLU A 254 -23.74 -2.99 -14.78
C GLU A 254 -24.46 -1.69 -14.46
N ALA A 255 -25.70 -1.49 -14.93
CA ALA A 255 -26.48 -0.29 -14.65
C ALA A 255 -26.75 -0.10 -13.15
N LEU A 256 -27.12 -1.19 -12.44
CA LEU A 256 -27.26 -1.18 -10.98
C LEU A 256 -25.92 -0.94 -10.29
N GLY A 257 -24.85 -1.57 -10.78
CA GLY A 257 -23.50 -1.42 -10.22
C GLY A 257 -22.99 0.02 -10.33
N TYR A 258 -23.12 0.65 -11.50
CA TYR A 258 -22.75 2.05 -11.71
C TYR A 258 -23.68 3.02 -10.98
N GLY A 259 -24.99 2.74 -10.93
CA GLY A 259 -25.94 3.54 -10.16
C GLY A 259 -25.60 3.56 -8.67
N LEU A 260 -25.30 2.39 -8.10
CA LEU A 260 -24.87 2.27 -6.71
C LEU A 260 -23.49 2.90 -6.47
N ALA A 261 -22.57 2.79 -7.43
CA ALA A 261 -21.25 3.43 -7.35
C ALA A 261 -21.36 4.96 -7.30
N ILE A 262 -22.21 5.56 -8.14
CA ILE A 262 -22.48 7.01 -8.14
C ILE A 262 -23.11 7.43 -6.82
N ALA A 263 -24.11 6.68 -6.33
CA ALA A 263 -24.74 6.95 -5.04
C ALA A 263 -23.71 6.90 -3.89
N GLY A 264 -22.86 5.87 -3.86
CA GLY A 264 -21.77 5.73 -2.88
C GLY A 264 -20.79 6.89 -2.93
N PHE A 265 -20.35 7.30 -4.14
CA PHE A 265 -19.45 8.43 -4.32
C PHE A 265 -20.07 9.76 -3.85
N VAL A 266 -21.34 10.01 -4.17
CA VAL A 266 -22.04 11.23 -3.74
C VAL A 266 -22.18 11.29 -2.23
N VAL A 267 -22.49 10.16 -1.58
CA VAL A 267 -22.56 10.07 -0.11
C VAL A 267 -21.18 10.32 0.52
N GLN A 268 -20.13 9.70 0.00
CA GLN A 268 -18.75 9.93 0.47
C GLN A 268 -18.31 11.39 0.28
N TRP A 269 -18.66 12.01 -0.85
CA TRP A 269 -18.37 13.41 -1.13
C TRP A 269 -19.10 14.34 -0.15
N LYS A 270 -20.38 14.08 0.13
CA LYS A 270 -21.18 14.89 1.06
C LYS A 270 -20.73 14.76 2.51
N TRP A 271 -20.16 13.63 2.89
CA TRP A 271 -19.65 13.38 4.25
C TRP A 271 -18.15 13.63 4.40
N GLY A 272 -17.50 14.17 3.36
CA GLY A 272 -16.10 14.60 3.43
C GLY A 272 -15.11 13.46 3.60
N PHE A 273 -15.42 12.27 3.09
CA PHE A 273 -14.61 11.04 3.21
C PHE A 273 -14.34 10.59 4.66
N GLY A 274 -15.02 11.18 5.66
CA GLY A 274 -15.01 10.69 7.03
C GLY A 274 -15.99 9.54 7.21
N ILE A 275 -15.59 8.51 7.95
CA ILE A 275 -16.46 7.37 8.26
C ILE A 275 -17.35 7.75 9.47
N PRO A 276 -18.67 7.94 9.31
CA PRO A 276 -19.54 8.26 10.44
C PRO A 276 -19.77 7.02 11.32
N PHE A 277 -20.02 7.23 12.60
CA PHE A 277 -20.46 6.16 13.50
C PHE A 277 -21.80 5.56 13.00
N PRO A 278 -21.98 4.23 12.94
CA PRO A 278 -21.14 3.17 13.51
C PRO A 278 -20.14 2.53 12.54
N PHE A 279 -20.04 3.00 11.29
CA PHE A 279 -19.19 2.37 10.27
C PHE A 279 -17.70 2.36 10.66
N ASN A 280 -17.26 3.30 11.50
CA ASN A 280 -15.91 3.32 12.07
C ASN A 280 -15.58 2.02 12.81
N VAL A 281 -16.51 1.48 13.60
CA VAL A 281 -16.28 0.22 14.35
C VAL A 281 -16.19 -0.98 13.41
N ILE A 282 -16.99 -0.99 12.35
CA ILE A 282 -16.99 -2.07 11.34
C ILE A 282 -15.69 -2.02 10.51
N MET A 283 -15.21 -0.82 10.20
CA MET A 283 -14.00 -0.59 9.40
C MET A 283 -12.70 -0.58 10.22
N PHE A 284 -12.77 -0.68 11.54
CA PHE A 284 -11.60 -0.66 12.42
C PHE A 284 -10.46 -1.64 12.03
N PRO A 285 -10.72 -2.89 11.57
CA PRO A 285 -9.64 -3.75 11.08
C PRO A 285 -8.89 -3.15 9.87
N LEU A 286 -9.60 -2.45 8.99
CA LEU A 286 -9.04 -1.80 7.81
C LEU A 286 -8.20 -0.58 8.18
N ASP A 287 -8.58 0.14 9.23
CA ASP A 287 -7.79 1.24 9.80
C ASP A 287 -6.43 0.74 10.34
N ILE A 288 -6.42 -0.43 11.00
CA ILE A 288 -5.17 -1.07 11.46
C ILE A 288 -4.26 -1.41 10.27
N PHE A 289 -4.83 -1.97 9.20
CA PHE A 289 -4.07 -2.26 7.98
C PHE A 289 -3.52 -0.99 7.33
N GLU A 290 -4.29 0.09 7.28
CA GLU A 290 -3.83 1.37 6.75
C GLU A 290 -2.66 1.93 7.58
N TRP A 291 -2.80 1.89 8.91
CA TRP A 291 -1.74 2.30 9.82
C TRP A 291 -0.47 1.48 9.62
N TYR A 292 -0.60 0.16 9.50
CA TYR A 292 0.54 -0.73 9.26
C TYR A 292 1.23 -0.44 7.92
N ILE A 293 0.47 -0.30 6.83
CA ILE A 293 1.03 0.02 5.50
C ILE A 293 1.74 1.37 5.51
N ARG A 294 1.18 2.39 6.17
CA ARG A 294 1.84 3.70 6.32
C ARG A 294 3.15 3.57 7.10
N TRP A 295 3.15 2.79 8.18
CA TRP A 295 4.34 2.54 8.98
C TRP A 295 5.44 1.85 8.15
N THR A 296 5.12 0.79 7.40
CA THR A 296 6.11 0.08 6.58
C THR A 296 6.71 0.93 5.46
N ILE A 297 5.92 1.81 4.83
CA ILE A 297 6.44 2.72 3.80
C ILE A 297 7.36 3.79 4.41
N THR A 298 7.04 4.25 5.62
CA THR A 298 7.79 5.33 6.28
C THR A 298 9.12 4.82 6.83
N ASN A 299 9.17 3.62 7.41
CA ASN A 299 10.40 3.12 8.07
C ASN A 299 11.50 2.67 7.12
N ASP A 300 11.16 2.25 5.89
CA ASP A 300 12.18 1.88 4.90
C ASP A 300 12.96 3.08 4.34
N THR A 301 12.62 4.31 4.76
CA THR A 301 13.37 5.53 4.41
C THR A 301 14.49 5.87 5.39
N ALA A 302 14.71 5.07 6.43
CA ALA A 302 15.96 5.12 7.17
C ALA A 302 17.01 4.33 6.37
N PRO A 303 17.96 4.99 5.66
CA PRO A 303 19.13 4.26 5.20
C PRO A 303 19.82 3.71 6.45
N ALA A 304 20.11 2.41 6.44
CA ALA A 304 21.17 1.89 7.27
C ALA A 304 22.44 2.67 6.93
N MET A 305 22.76 3.67 7.75
CA MET A 305 24.07 4.30 7.86
C MET A 305 24.55 4.07 9.28
#